data_AF-A0A7K2J5C3-F1
#
_entry.id   AF-A0A7K2J5C3-F1
#
_cell.length_a   1.000
_cell.length_b   1.000
_cell.length_c   1.000
_cell.angle_alpha   90.00
_cell.angle_beta   90.00
_cell.angle_gamma   90.00
#
_symmetry.space_group_name_H-M   'P 1'
#
loop_
_entity.id
_entity.type
_entity.pdbx_description
1 polymer ?
#
loop_
_entity_poly.entity_id
_entity_poly.type
_entity_poly.pdbx_seq_one_letter_code
_entity_poly.pdbx_strand_id
1 'polypeptide(L)'
;MPEPPEGPEQEPETMTIPKLAERVGRSRTLIHRLATTPAEGWPAPVFRPGSSRPEYDVAWFDAYWEQRQAGITQGRRNDLSAPDEG
;
A
#
# COMPACT_ATOMS: atom_id res chain seq x y z
N MET A 1 -31.24 23.07 -14.69
CA MET A 1 -30.18 22.11 -15.08
C MET A 1 -29.88 21.29 -13.84
N PRO A 2 -29.87 19.95 -13.90
CA PRO A 2 -29.32 19.15 -12.81
C PRO A 2 -27.80 19.37 -12.73
N GLU A 3 -27.30 19.65 -11.53
CA GLU A 3 -25.88 19.74 -11.20
C GLU A 3 -25.23 18.36 -11.37
N PRO A 4 -24.00 18.24 -11.93
CA PRO A 4 -23.31 16.96 -11.97
C PRO A 4 -22.94 16.53 -10.53
N PRO A 5 -22.88 15.23 -10.23
CA PRO A 5 -22.34 14.78 -8.96
C PRO A 5 -20.84 15.08 -8.94
N GLU A 6 -20.45 16.21 -8.37
CA GLU A 6 -19.16 16.38 -7.73
C GLU A 6 -19.12 15.43 -6.53
N GLY A 7 -19.02 14.13 -6.80
CA GLY A 7 -18.44 13.21 -5.82
C GLY A 7 -17.07 13.78 -5.49
N PRO A 8 -16.65 13.82 -4.22
CA PRO A 8 -15.39 14.45 -3.84
C PRO A 8 -14.33 13.90 -4.79
N GLU A 9 -13.80 14.77 -5.65
CA GLU A 9 -12.55 14.51 -6.33
C GLU A 9 -11.65 14.06 -5.21
N GLN A 10 -11.38 12.76 -5.14
CA GLN A 10 -10.58 12.22 -4.08
C GLN A 10 -9.21 12.81 -4.34
N GLU A 11 -8.95 13.97 -3.72
CA GLU A 11 -7.67 14.65 -3.73
C GLU A 11 -6.68 13.53 -3.46
N PRO A 12 -5.81 13.17 -4.44
CA PRO A 12 -5.00 11.99 -4.31
C PRO A 12 -4.22 12.14 -3.01
N GLU A 13 -4.64 11.39 -1.99
CA GLU A 13 -4.16 11.60 -0.63
C GLU A 13 -2.75 11.03 -0.66
N THR A 14 -1.75 11.89 -0.82
CA THR A 14 -0.36 11.47 -0.80
C THR A 14 0.17 11.57 0.62
N MET A 15 0.73 10.47 1.12
CA MET A 15 1.29 10.41 2.46
C MET A 15 2.76 10.00 2.43
N THR A 16 3.52 10.52 3.38
CA THR A 16 4.90 10.09 3.60
C THR A 16 4.96 8.65 4.14
N ILE A 17 6.08 7.95 3.90
CA ILE A 17 6.35 6.60 4.43
C ILE A 17 5.97 6.40 5.90
N PRO A 18 6.32 7.28 6.87
CA PRO A 18 5.91 7.09 8.27
C PRO A 18 4.39 7.08 8.44
N LYS A 19 3.65 7.93 7.72
CA LYS A 19 2.19 7.99 7.80
C LYS A 19 1.53 6.74 7.21
N LEU A 20 2.04 6.23 6.09
CA LEU A 20 1.61 4.97 5.50
C LEU A 20 1.85 3.80 6.46
N ALA A 21 3.00 3.78 7.12
CA ALA A 21 3.35 2.75 8.09
C ALA A 21 2.42 2.76 9.32
N GLU A 22 2.11 3.96 9.86
CA GLU A 22 1.12 4.13 10.93
C GLU A 22 -0.26 3.62 10.50
N ARG A 23 -0.69 3.92 9.26
CA ARG A 23 -1.99 3.52 8.73
C ARG A 23 -2.20 2.01 8.72
N VAL A 24 -1.20 1.24 8.29
CA VAL A 24 -1.29 -0.24 8.25
C VAL A 24 -0.81 -0.91 9.53
N GLY A 25 -0.47 -0.14 10.58
CA GLY A 25 0.05 -0.66 11.85
C GLY A 25 1.39 -1.38 11.70
N ARG A 26 2.25 -0.93 10.77
CA ARG A 26 3.57 -1.53 10.51
C ARG A 26 4.71 -0.57 10.80
N SER A 27 5.92 -1.11 10.88
CA SER A 27 7.13 -0.31 11.11
C SER A 27 7.47 0.50 9.87
N ARG A 28 7.81 1.79 10.06
CA ARG A 28 8.34 2.67 9.01
C ARG A 28 9.48 2.02 8.22
N THR A 29 10.39 1.31 8.88
CA THR A 29 11.51 0.59 8.25
C THR A 29 11.04 -0.47 7.26
N LEU A 30 9.95 -1.19 7.56
CA LEU A 30 9.39 -2.17 6.64
C LEU A 30 8.93 -1.47 5.36
N ILE A 31 8.09 -0.45 5.51
CA ILE A 31 7.54 0.30 4.37
C ILE A 31 8.66 0.96 3.56
N HIS A 32 9.67 1.52 4.23
CA HIS A 32 10.86 2.07 3.57
C HIS A 32 11.61 1.01 2.77
N ARG A 33 11.81 -0.19 3.31
CA ARG A 33 12.46 -1.29 2.57
C ARG A 33 11.66 -1.66 1.33
N LEU A 34 10.33 -1.76 1.43
CA LEU A 34 9.47 -2.04 0.28
C LEU A 34 9.60 -0.96 -0.79
N ALA A 35 9.56 0.31 -0.39
CA ALA A 35 9.75 1.45 -1.29
C ALA A 35 11.11 1.44 -2.02
N THR A 36 12.17 0.98 -1.34
CA THR A 36 13.51 0.86 -1.94
C THR A 36 13.73 -0.47 -2.68
N THR A 37 12.79 -1.41 -2.63
CA THR A 37 12.93 -2.73 -3.24
C THR A 37 12.38 -2.68 -4.67
N PRO A 38 13.23 -2.79 -5.70
CA PRO A 38 12.78 -2.67 -7.10
C PRO A 38 11.81 -3.79 -7.50
N ALA A 39 11.87 -4.94 -6.84
CA ALA A 39 10.97 -6.07 -7.09
C ALA A 39 9.50 -5.80 -6.70
N GLU A 40 9.24 -4.77 -5.87
CA GLU A 40 7.90 -4.47 -5.38
C GLU A 40 7.09 -3.57 -6.32
N GLY A 41 7.74 -2.96 -7.32
CA GLY A 41 7.04 -2.09 -8.29
C GLY A 41 6.45 -0.83 -7.66
N TRP A 42 7.10 -0.28 -6.63
CA TRP A 42 6.65 0.95 -5.97
C TRP A 42 6.63 2.14 -6.95
N PRO A 43 5.60 3.02 -6.86
CA PRO A 43 5.52 4.19 -7.72
C PRO A 43 6.62 5.18 -7.35
N ALA A 44 6.98 6.03 -8.31
CA ALA A 44 7.92 7.11 -8.06
C ALA A 44 7.37 8.03 -6.95
N PRO A 45 8.21 8.44 -5.98
CA PRO A 45 7.78 9.36 -4.94
C PRO A 45 7.40 10.72 -5.54
N VAL A 46 6.27 11.25 -5.07
CA VAL A 46 5.83 12.60 -5.36
C VAL A 46 6.47 13.54 -4.34
N PHE A 47 7.05 14.64 -4.80
CA PHE A 47 7.60 15.68 -3.93
C PHE A 47 6.67 16.89 -3.99
N ARG A 48 5.96 17.20 -2.90
CA ARG A 48 5.12 18.40 -2.85
C ARG A 48 6.00 19.65 -2.78
N PRO A 49 5.58 20.76 -3.42
CA PRO A 49 6.31 22.02 -3.35
C PRO A 49 6.39 22.50 -1.89
N GLY A 50 7.62 22.67 -1.38
CA GLY A 50 7.88 23.01 0.03
C GLY A 50 8.20 21.82 0.94
N SER A 51 8.18 20.59 0.42
CA SER A 51 8.53 19.38 1.16
C SER A 51 9.64 18.60 0.44
N SER A 52 10.77 18.38 1.10
CA SER A 52 11.82 17.46 0.62
C SER A 52 11.51 15.99 0.93
N ARG A 53 10.34 15.70 1.51
CA ARG A 53 9.97 14.35 1.90
C ARG A 53 9.26 13.65 0.75
N PRO A 54 9.62 12.40 0.41
CA PRO A 54 8.90 11.62 -0.57
C PRO A 54 7.51 11.26 -0.05
N GLU A 55 6.50 11.57 -0.85
CA GLU A 55 5.09 11.25 -0.61
C GLU A 55 4.63 10.24 -1.64
N TYR A 56 3.75 9.32 -1.23
CA TYR A 56 3.23 8.26 -2.08
C TYR A 56 1.71 8.26 -1.99
N ASP A 57 1.06 7.89 -3.08
CA ASP A 57 -0.39 7.79 -3.16
C ASP A 57 -0.93 6.74 -2.19
N VAL A 58 -1.84 7.16 -1.30
CA VAL A 58 -2.44 6.30 -0.27
C VAL A 58 -3.33 5.25 -0.91
N ALA A 59 -4.12 5.59 -1.94
CA ALA A 59 -5.03 4.65 -2.57
C ALA A 59 -4.27 3.53 -3.29
N TRP A 60 -3.18 3.87 -4.00
CA TRP A 60 -2.27 2.89 -4.57
C TRP A 60 -1.64 2.01 -3.49
N PHE A 61 -1.15 2.60 -2.40
CA PHE A 61 -0.50 1.86 -1.32
C PHE A 61 -1.46 0.89 -0.64
N ASP A 62 -2.72 1.28 -0.41
CA ASP A 62 -3.75 0.45 0.21
C ASP A 62 -4.06 -0.77 -0.67
N ALA A 63 -4.26 -0.56 -1.98
CA ALA A 63 -4.46 -1.64 -2.95
C ALA A 63 -3.26 -2.59 -3.04
N TYR A 64 -2.04 -2.05 -3.09
CA TYR A 64 -0.81 -2.84 -3.04
C TYR A 64 -0.71 -3.66 -1.74
N TRP A 65 -1.05 -3.04 -0.61
CA TRP A 65 -0.98 -3.69 0.70
C TRP A 65 -2.02 -4.79 0.85
N GLU A 66 -3.24 -4.58 0.39
CA GLU A 66 -4.28 -5.61 0.32
C GLU A 66 -3.82 -6.81 -0.52
N GLN A 67 -3.29 -6.55 -1.72
CA GLN A 67 -2.78 -7.61 -2.60
C GLN A 67 -1.60 -8.37 -1.99
N ARG A 68 -0.68 -7.66 -1.31
CA ARG A 68 0.42 -8.26 -0.56
C ARG A 68 -0.09 -9.13 0.59
N GLN A 69 -1.05 -8.65 1.36
CA GLN A 69 -1.65 -9.41 2.46
C GLN A 69 -2.39 -10.64 1.94
N ALA A 70 -3.07 -10.54 0.79
CA ALA A 70 -3.67 -11.67 0.12
C ALA A 70 -2.61 -12.72 -0.28
N GLY A 71 -1.46 -12.29 -0.82
CA GLY A 71 -0.34 -13.19 -1.12
C GLY A 71 0.26 -13.86 0.12
N ILE A 72 0.43 -13.12 1.21
CA ILE A 72 0.91 -13.66 2.50
C ILE A 72 -0.10 -14.66 3.10
N THR A 73 -1.39 -14.33 3.02
CA THR A 73 -2.48 -15.18 3.53
C THR A 73 -2.62 -16.44 2.68
N GLN A 74 -2.45 -16.34 1.36
CA GLN A 74 -2.46 -17.47 0.44
C GLN A 74 -1.26 -18.40 0.68
N GLY A 75 -0.08 -17.85 0.98
CA GLY A 75 1.08 -18.65 1.38
C GLY A 75 0.89 -19.39 2.71
N ARG A 76 0.06 -18.87 3.62
CA ARG A 76 -0.26 -19.54 4.90
C ARG A 76 -1.33 -20.63 4.75
N ARG A 77 -2.05 -20.70 3.63
CA ARG A 77 -3.13 -21.67 3.40
C ARG A 77 -2.72 -22.89 2.57
N ASN A 78 -1.45 -22.98 2.15
CA ASN A 78 -0.93 -24.13 1.40
C ASN A 78 -0.21 -25.18 2.28
N ASP A 79 -0.14 -24.99 3.60
CA ASP A 79 0.50 -25.96 4.52
C ASP A 79 -0.51 -26.82 5.31
N LEU A 80 -1.81 -26.70 5.05
CA LEU A 80 -2.84 -27.52 5.71
C LEU A 80 -3.27 -28.78 4.91
N SER A 81 -2.50 -29.18 3.90
CA SER A 81 -2.61 -30.55 3.37
C SER A 81 -1.54 -31.43 4.02
N ALA A 82 -1.76 -31.78 5.29
CA ALA A 82 -1.15 -32.98 5.86
C ALA A 82 -1.87 -34.21 5.25
N PRO A 83 -1.16 -35.32 5.01
CA PRO A 83 -1.57 -36.38 4.11
C PRO A 83 -2.75 -37.18 4.67
N ASP A 84 -3.73 -37.47 3.81
CA ASP A 84 -4.74 -38.49 4.06
C ASP A 84 -4.03 -39.86 3.91
N GLU A 85 -3.55 -40.40 5.04
CA GLU A 85 -3.34 -41.84 5.19
C GLU A 85 -4.66 -42.45 5.69
N GLY A 86 -5.28 -43.29 4.84
CA GLY A 86 -6.48 -44.07 5.12
C GLY A 86 -6.71 -45.16 4.08
#